data_AF-V5WG50-F1
#
_entry.id   AF-V5WG50-F1
#
_cell.length_a   1.000
_cell.length_b   1.000
_cell.length_c   1.000
_cell.angle_alpha   90.00
_cell.angle_beta   90.00
_cell.angle_gamma   90.00
#
_symmetry.space_group_name_H-M   'P 1'
#
loop_
_entity.id
_entity.type
_entity.pdbx_description
1 polymer ?
#
loop_
_entity_poly.entity_id
_entity_poly.type
_entity_poly.pdbx_seq_one_letter_code
_entity_poly.pdbx_strand_id
1 'polypeptide(L)'
;MSSIADIMGKYQNIDQNSSLPRVNAQASRDELNEVAQEFESLFVKMMLDSMRDTRNSEDNFTYGGMAEDIFEDMLYTEYASDIARRGDFGIADMIINQFSPNRGQNPGG
;
A
#
# COMPACT_ATOMS: atom_id res chain seq x y z
N MET A 1 21.11 -7.90 -4.88
CA MET A 1 20.26 -9.00 -4.37
C MET A 1 19.97 -8.68 -2.92
N SER A 2 18.74 -8.33 -2.57
CA SER A 2 18.37 -8.08 -1.16
C SER A 2 18.36 -9.41 -0.41
N SER A 3 18.88 -9.40 0.82
CA SER A 3 18.93 -10.58 1.68
C SER A 3 17.52 -10.95 2.15
N ILE A 4 17.27 -12.24 2.36
CA ILE A 4 16.04 -12.72 3.01
C ILE A 4 15.86 -12.03 4.37
N ALA A 5 16.94 -11.71 5.07
CA ALA A 5 16.88 -10.93 6.30
C ALA A 5 16.37 -9.49 6.09
N ASP A 6 16.73 -8.85 4.98
CA ASP A 6 16.25 -7.50 4.64
C ASP A 6 14.75 -7.52 4.29
N ILE A 7 14.31 -8.59 3.62
CA ILE A 7 12.91 -8.82 3.27
C ILE A 7 12.09 -9.09 4.55
N MET A 8 12.55 -9.99 5.40
CA MET A 8 11.92 -10.33 6.68
C MET A 8 11.85 -9.13 7.64
N GLY A 9 12.89 -8.29 7.65
CA GLY A 9 12.92 -7.06 8.45
C GLY A 9 11.90 -6.01 7.99
N LYS A 10 11.55 -5.97 6.70
CA LYS A 10 10.47 -5.11 6.19
C LYS A 10 9.11 -5.60 6.67
N TYR A 11 8.87 -6.91 6.66
CA TYR A 11 7.59 -7.50 7.10
C TYR A 11 7.29 -7.31 8.59
N GLN A 12 8.29 -7.38 9.47
CA GLN A 12 8.08 -7.13 10.90
C GLN A 12 7.64 -5.70 11.24
N ASN A 13 7.81 -4.73 10.32
CA ASN A 13 7.50 -3.33 10.55
C ASN A 13 6.15 -2.88 9.96
N ILE A 14 5.42 -3.75 9.26
CA ILE A 14 4.14 -3.39 8.63
C ILE A 14 3.02 -3.26 9.68
N ASP A 15 3.09 -4.04 10.77
CA ASP A 15 1.97 -4.14 11.72
C ASP A 15 2.03 -3.19 12.93
N GLN A 16 3.15 -2.51 13.24
CA GLN A 16 3.25 -1.76 14.53
C GLN A 16 3.77 -0.33 14.52
N ASN A 17 4.33 0.22 13.45
CA ASN A 17 4.61 1.66 13.39
C ASN A 17 4.99 2.10 11.97
N SER A 18 4.10 1.90 10.99
CA SER A 18 4.12 2.77 9.81
C SER A 18 3.58 4.12 10.26
N SER A 19 4.41 4.91 10.95
CA SER A 19 4.18 6.33 11.06
C SER A 19 4.17 6.86 9.62
N LEU A 20 2.97 6.92 9.02
CA LEU A 20 2.73 7.49 7.71
C LEU A 20 3.58 8.75 7.62
N PRO A 21 4.42 8.90 6.58
CA PRO A 21 5.26 10.07 6.46
C PRO A 21 4.37 11.30 6.69
N ARG A 22 4.71 12.10 7.71
CA ARG A 22 3.92 13.28 8.06
C ARG A 22 4.09 14.26 6.90
N VAL A 23 3.11 14.24 6.00
CA VAL A 23 3.03 15.19 4.89
C VAL A 23 2.86 16.58 5.50
N ASN A 24 3.94 17.36 5.51
CA ASN A 24 3.87 18.77 5.86
C ASN A 24 3.06 19.50 4.78
N ALA A 25 2.42 20.63 5.11
CA ALA A 25 1.71 21.45 4.10
C ALA A 25 2.62 21.98 2.96
N GLN A 26 3.94 21.81 3.10
CA GLN A 26 4.97 22.10 2.11
C GLN A 26 5.57 20.85 1.43
N ALA A 27 5.03 19.65 1.68
CA ALA A 27 5.51 18.42 1.05
C ALA A 27 5.61 18.60 -0.46
N SER A 28 6.72 18.15 -1.02
CA SER A 28 6.93 18.14 -2.46
C SER A 28 5.88 17.25 -3.13
N ARG A 29 5.60 17.52 -4.40
CA ARG A 29 4.69 16.68 -5.20
C ARG A 29 5.17 15.22 -5.23
N ASP A 30 6.47 15.00 -5.18
CA ASP A 30 7.07 13.66 -5.21
C ASP A 30 6.85 12.92 -3.89
N GLU A 31 7.03 13.59 -2.74
CA GLU A 31 6.68 13.01 -1.42
C GLU A 31 5.18 12.73 -1.31
N LEU A 32 4.32 13.62 -1.83
CA LEU A 32 2.87 13.40 -1.89
C LEU A 32 2.52 12.18 -2.75
N ASN A 33 3.22 11.98 -3.87
CA ASN A 33 3.00 10.85 -4.75
C ASN A 33 3.41 9.53 -4.09
N GLU A 34 4.57 9.48 -3.45
CA GLU A 34 5.04 8.28 -2.73
C GLU A 34 4.04 7.88 -1.64
N VAL A 35 3.63 8.82 -0.79
CA VAL A 35 2.65 8.55 0.28
C VAL A 35 1.28 8.16 -0.27
N ALA A 36 0.85 8.79 -1.37
CA ALA A 36 -0.42 8.47 -2.00
C ALA A 36 -0.44 7.06 -2.61
N GLN A 37 0.67 6.63 -3.23
CA GLN A 37 0.83 5.26 -3.74
C GLN A 37 0.90 4.23 -2.61
N GLU A 38 1.61 4.54 -1.51
CA GLU A 38 1.63 3.69 -0.32
C GLU A 38 0.23 3.52 0.26
N PHE A 39 -0.54 4.60 0.36
CA PHE A 39 -1.92 4.55 0.81
C PHE A 39 -2.81 3.70 -0.11
N GLU A 40 -2.69 3.87 -1.43
CA GLU A 40 -3.44 3.06 -2.39
C GLU A 40 -3.08 1.58 -2.26
N SER A 41 -1.80 1.23 -2.06
CA SER A 41 -1.38 -0.15 -1.85
C SER A 41 -1.99 -0.76 -0.57
N LEU A 42 -2.06 0.00 0.52
CA LEU A 42 -2.74 -0.47 1.73
C LEU A 42 -4.24 -0.73 1.48
N PHE A 43 -4.90 0.18 0.76
CA PHE A 43 -6.31 0.01 0.42
C PHE A 43 -6.55 -1.24 -0.43
N VAL A 44 -5.72 -1.48 -1.44
CA VAL A 44 -5.80 -2.68 -2.28
C VAL A 44 -5.51 -3.93 -1.44
N LYS A 45 -4.54 -3.89 -0.53
CA LYS A 45 -4.27 -5.01 0.39
C LYS A 45 -5.51 -5.33 1.23
N MET A 46 -6.15 -4.33 1.83
CA MET A 46 -7.39 -4.52 2.60
C MET A 46 -8.50 -5.16 1.77
N MET A 47 -8.63 -4.77 0.49
CA MET A 47 -9.58 -5.38 -0.44
C MET A 47 -9.24 -6.85 -0.73
N LEU A 48 -7.97 -7.16 -1.02
CA LEU A 48 -7.51 -8.53 -1.28
C LEU A 48 -7.65 -9.42 -0.04
N ASP A 49 -7.30 -8.91 1.13
CA ASP A 49 -7.46 -9.60 2.42
C ASP A 49 -8.95 -9.89 2.67
N SER A 50 -9.83 -8.90 2.46
CA SER A 50 -11.28 -9.14 2.57
C SER A 50 -11.79 -10.20 1.58
N MET A 51 -11.22 -10.29 0.37
CA MET A 51 -11.55 -11.36 -0.58
C MET A 51 -11.03 -12.72 -0.11
N ARG A 52 -9.81 -12.78 0.42
CA ARG A 52 -9.22 -13.99 1.00
C ARG A 52 -10.07 -14.52 2.13
N ASP A 53 -10.53 -13.65 3.02
CA ASP A 53 -11.32 -14.01 4.20
C ASP A 53 -12.71 -14.58 3.82
N THR A 54 -13.21 -14.34 2.61
CA THR A 54 -14.43 -15.02 2.11
C THR A 54 -14.20 -16.50 1.76
N ARG A 55 -12.94 -16.93 1.62
CA ARG A 55 -12.60 -18.32 1.37
C ARG A 55 -12.53 -19.05 2.71
N ASN A 56 -13.41 -20.03 2.92
CA ASN A 56 -13.35 -20.88 4.11
C ASN A 56 -12.16 -21.84 4.00
N SER A 57 -10.98 -21.41 4.46
CA SER A 57 -9.74 -22.20 4.45
C SER A 57 -9.82 -23.45 5.33
N GLU A 58 -10.65 -23.43 6.38
CA GLU A 58 -10.80 -24.54 7.34
C GLU A 58 -11.43 -25.81 6.73
N ASP A 59 -12.18 -25.69 5.63
CA ASP A 59 -12.80 -26.83 4.94
C ASP A 59 -11.83 -27.49 3.92
N ASN A 60 -10.63 -26.93 3.74
CA ASN A 60 -9.71 -27.39 2.71
C ASN A 60 -8.74 -28.44 3.28
N PHE A 61 -8.97 -29.71 2.96
CA PHE A 61 -8.14 -30.85 3.37
C PHE A 61 -6.65 -30.72 2.98
N THR A 62 -6.32 -29.81 2.07
CA THR A 62 -4.96 -29.51 1.59
C THR A 62 -4.33 -28.25 2.19
N TYR A 63 -4.89 -27.67 3.25
CA TYR A 63 -4.35 -26.46 3.86
C TYR A 63 -2.91 -26.66 4.36
N GLY A 64 -1.97 -25.89 3.80
CA GLY A 64 -0.53 -25.93 4.09
C GLY A 64 -0.13 -25.24 5.40
N GLY A 65 -1.10 -24.77 6.18
CA GLY A 65 -0.89 -24.22 7.52
C GLY A 65 -0.21 -22.84 7.52
N MET A 66 0.36 -22.49 8.68
CA MET A 66 0.95 -21.17 8.94
C MET A 66 1.99 -20.72 7.91
N ALA A 67 2.73 -21.65 7.31
CA ALA A 67 3.70 -21.29 6.27
C ALA A 67 3.00 -20.77 5.01
N GLU A 68 1.93 -21.43 4.58
CA GLU A 68 1.11 -20.99 3.44
C GLU A 68 0.51 -19.61 3.71
N ASP A 69 -0.06 -19.38 4.91
CA ASP A 69 -0.64 -18.07 5.26
C ASP A 69 0.37 -16.93 5.16
N ILE A 70 1.59 -17.16 5.65
CA ILE A 70 2.67 -16.16 5.60
C ILE A 70 3.06 -15.89 4.14
N PHE A 71 3.21 -16.94 3.32
CA PHE A 71 3.53 -16.77 1.90
C PHE A 71 2.42 -16.07 1.13
N GLU A 72 1.16 -16.39 1.41
CA GLU A 72 0.00 -15.73 0.80
C GLU A 72 -0.10 -14.26 1.19
N ASP A 73 0.09 -13.91 2.47
CA ASP A 73 0.08 -12.50 2.91
C ASP A 73 1.20 -11.69 2.25
N MET A 74 2.41 -12.27 2.12
CA MET A 74 3.49 -11.65 1.36
C MET A 74 3.13 -11.47 -0.12
N LEU A 75 2.50 -12.48 -0.74
CA LEU A 75 2.08 -12.43 -2.13
C LEU A 75 1.03 -11.33 -2.36
N TYR A 76 0.03 -11.24 -1.49
CA TYR A 76 -1.01 -10.20 -1.59
C TYR A 76 -0.44 -8.81 -1.33
N THR A 77 0.56 -8.68 -0.45
CA THR A 77 1.28 -7.41 -0.26
C THR A 77 1.99 -6.97 -1.53
N GLU A 78 2.70 -7.87 -2.23
CA GLU A 78 3.37 -7.52 -3.48
C GLU A 78 2.36 -7.19 -4.59
N TYR A 79 1.26 -7.93 -4.69
CA TYR A 79 0.18 -7.62 -5.64
C TYR A 79 -0.44 -6.26 -5.38
N ALA A 80 -0.72 -5.93 -4.11
CA ALA A 80 -1.28 -4.64 -3.75
C ALA A 80 -0.33 -3.48 -4.10
N SER A 81 0.98 -3.65 -3.86
CA SER A 81 2.03 -2.72 -4.27
C SER A 81 2.08 -2.54 -5.79
N ASP A 82 2.08 -3.63 -6.55
CA ASP A 82 2.12 -3.58 -8.01
C ASP A 82 0.87 -2.95 -8.62
N ILE A 83 -0.32 -3.22 -8.07
CA ILE A 83 -1.57 -2.63 -8.54
C ILE A 83 -1.61 -1.12 -8.23
N ALA A 84 -1.19 -0.72 -7.03
CA ALA A 84 -1.12 0.70 -6.67
C ALA A 84 -0.10 1.46 -7.54
N ARG A 85 1.07 0.88 -7.83
CA ARG A 85 2.07 1.48 -8.73
C ARG A 85 1.56 1.67 -10.16
N ARG A 86 0.66 0.82 -10.63
CA ARG A 86 0.00 0.98 -11.94
C ARG A 86 -1.01 2.11 -11.94
N GLY A 87 -1.54 2.49 -10.77
CA GLY A 87 -2.57 3.52 -10.63
C GLY A 87 -3.94 3.04 -11.09
N ASP A 88 -4.21 1.73 -11.04
CA ASP A 88 -5.44 1.13 -11.59
C ASP A 88 -6.73 1.64 -10.91
N PHE A 89 -6.65 2.12 -9.65
CA PHE A 89 -7.79 2.63 -8.89
C PHE A 89 -7.88 4.17 -8.85
N GLY A 90 -6.80 4.89 -9.15
CA GLY A 90 -6.76 6.36 -9.18
C GLY A 90 -6.94 7.04 -7.82
N ILE A 91 -6.82 6.29 -6.71
CA ILE A 91 -6.92 6.84 -5.35
C ILE A 91 -5.71 7.71 -5.06
N ALA A 92 -4.52 7.26 -5.48
CA ALA A 92 -3.30 8.04 -5.34
C ALA A 92 -3.42 9.41 -6.02
N ASP A 93 -3.96 9.43 -7.25
CA ASP A 93 -4.19 10.67 -8.01
C ASP A 93 -5.21 11.59 -7.32
N MET A 94 -6.29 11.05 -6.74
CA MET A 94 -7.26 11.85 -5.98
C MET A 94 -6.61 12.52 -4.77
N ILE A 95 -5.75 11.81 -4.04
CA ILE A 95 -4.99 12.36 -2.91
C ILE A 95 -4.06 13.46 -3.41
N ILE A 96 -3.27 13.20 -4.44
CA ILE A 96 -2.36 14.20 -5.01
C ILE A 96 -3.13 15.45 -5.45
N ASN A 97 -4.29 15.30 -6.09
CA ASN A 97 -5.10 16.44 -6.54
C ASN A 97 -5.66 17.27 -5.38
N GLN A 98 -6.02 16.64 -4.27
CA GLN A 98 -6.58 17.33 -3.11
C GLN A 98 -5.53 18.03 -2.25
N PHE A 99 -4.32 17.47 -2.19
CA PHE A 99 -3.24 17.96 -1.33
C PHE A 99 -2.11 18.69 -2.07
N SER A 100 -2.08 18.64 -3.41
CA SER A 100 -1.17 19.45 -4.21
C SER A 100 -1.43 20.93 -3.91
N PRO A 101 -0.39 21.69 -3.49
CA PRO A 101 -0.54 23.11 -3.28
C PRO A 101 -1.09 23.77 -4.54
N ASN A 102 -2.25 24.40 -4.44
CA ASN A 102 -2.86 25.17 -5.53
C ASN A 102 -2.00 26.41 -5.82
N ARG A 103 -0.82 26.22 -6.44
CA ARG A 103 0.00 27.30 -6.98
C ARG A 103 -0.54 27.69 -8.34
N GLY A 104 -1.63 28.45 -8.35
CA GLY A 104 -1.98 29.24 -9.54
C GLY A 104 -3.47 29.47 -9.76
N GLN A 105 -4.02 30.47 -9.08
CA GLN A 105 -4.74 31.55 -9.74
C GLN A 105 -4.59 32.82 -8.89
N ASN A 106 -3.45 33.49 -9.06
CA ASN A 106 -3.36 34.93 -8.82
C ASN A 106 -3.47 35.61 -10.19
N PRO A 107 -4.64 36.13 -10.59
CA PRO A 107 -4.73 37.02 -11.73
C PRO A 107 -4.20 38.39 -11.30
N GLY A 108 -2.90 38.60 -11.45
CA GLY A 108 -2.31 39.93 -11.44
C GLY A 108 -2.42 40.53 -12.85
N GLY A 109 -3.46 41.33 -13.06
CA GLY A 109 -3.75 42.12 -14.27
C GLY A 109 -5.04 42.90 -14.08
#